data_AF-A0A5J5U3C9-F1
#
_entry.id   AF-A0A5J5U3C9-F1
#
_cell.length_a   1.000
_cell.length_b   1.000
_cell.length_c   1.000
_cell.angle_alpha   90.00
_cell.angle_beta   90.00
_cell.angle_gamma   90.00
#
_symmetry.space_group_name_H-M   'P 1'
#
loop_
_entity.id
_entity.type
_entity.pdbx_description
1 polymer ?
#
loop_
_entity_poly.entity_id
_entity_poly.type
_entity_poly.pdbx_seq_one_letter_code
_entity_poly.pdbx_strand_id
1 'polypeptide(L)'
;MMIMQDKGYHDGQTKVELQKQDKQQESCSAMIHLRRDKNGRWVIKKFVRDHNHPLVIQLGESRRTLDEEKDNKIQELTAELRVKKRLSASYRELLLAVVKEVEDHNNNLSMKVQRTLDNLKKLDAEAKELLSGR
;
A
#
# COMPACT_ATOMS: atom_id res chain seq x y z
N MET A 1 21.82 10.25 12.92
CA MET A 1 20.93 10.92 11.94
C MET A 1 21.09 10.20 10.60
N MET A 2 20.08 9.44 10.18
CA MET A 2 20.06 8.83 8.84
C MET A 2 19.43 9.84 7.88
N ILE A 3 20.24 10.35 6.96
CA ILE A 3 19.83 11.29 5.93
C ILE A 3 19.16 10.44 4.84
N MET A 4 17.84 10.55 4.70
CA MET A 4 17.12 9.97 3.55
C MET A 4 17.53 10.78 2.32
N GLN A 5 18.20 10.14 1.36
CA GLN A 5 18.40 10.71 0.04
C GLN A 5 17.19 10.33 -0.82
N ASP A 6 16.39 11.34 -1.19
CA ASP A 6 15.33 11.23 -2.18
C ASP A 6 15.94 10.71 -3.48
N LYS A 7 15.65 9.45 -3.81
CA LYS A 7 15.96 8.89 -5.12
C LYS A 7 14.93 9.43 -6.10
N GLY A 8 15.29 10.54 -6.73
CA GLY A 8 14.65 11.06 -7.92
C GLY A 8 14.50 9.97 -8.98
N TYR A 9 13.30 9.88 -9.52
CA TYR A 9 12.98 9.07 -10.69
C TYR A 9 13.67 9.70 -11.90
N HIS A 10 14.82 9.15 -12.28
CA HIS A 10 15.49 9.50 -13.53
C HIS A 10 14.88 8.65 -14.65
N ASP A 11 14.01 9.29 -15.44
CA ASP A 11 13.55 8.79 -16.73
C ASP A 11 14.75 8.73 -17.68
N GLY A 12 15.39 7.56 -17.69
CA GLY A 12 16.43 7.22 -18.64
C GLY A 12 15.82 7.12 -20.02
N GLN A 13 15.79 8.25 -20.74
CA GLN A 13 15.57 8.32 -22.16
C GLN A 13 16.63 7.48 -22.88
N THR A 14 16.41 6.18 -22.92
CA THR A 14 17.07 5.29 -23.86
C THR A 14 16.48 5.67 -25.19
N LYS A 15 17.20 6.52 -25.93
CA LYS A 15 16.93 6.84 -27.32
C LYS A 15 17.04 5.54 -28.12
N VAL A 16 15.99 4.73 -28.09
CA VAL A 16 15.73 3.76 -29.13
C VAL A 16 15.39 4.64 -30.32
N GLU A 17 16.34 4.71 -31.25
CA GLU A 17 16.16 5.33 -32.56
C GLU A 17 14.96 4.63 -33.20
N LEU A 18 13.75 5.11 -32.89
CA LEU A 18 12.57 4.86 -33.71
C LEU A 18 12.93 5.47 -35.05
N GLN A 19 13.47 4.63 -35.92
CA GLN A 19 13.48 4.86 -37.34
C GLN A 19 12.02 5.11 -37.70
N LYS A 20 11.65 6.40 -37.71
CA LYS A 20 10.50 6.91 -38.44
C LYS A 20 10.82 6.62 -39.90
N GLN A 21 10.59 5.39 -40.31
CA GLN A 21 10.34 5.11 -41.71
C GLN A 21 9.10 5.91 -42.03
N ASP A 22 9.31 7.02 -42.71
CA ASP A 22 8.33 7.73 -43.50
C ASP A 22 7.88 6.79 -44.63
N LYS A 23 7.22 5.69 -44.24
CA LYS A 23 6.54 4.76 -45.11
C LYS A 23 5.16 5.34 -45.23
N GLN A 24 4.98 6.03 -46.36
CA GLN A 24 3.73 6.28 -47.06
C GLN A 24 2.55 5.63 -46.32
N GLN A 25 1.69 6.48 -45.77
CA GLN A 25 0.54 6.16 -44.93
C GLN A 25 -0.36 5.08 -45.56
N GLU A 26 0.03 3.81 -45.45
CA GLU A 26 -0.70 2.68 -45.97
C GLU A 26 -1.76 2.31 -44.93
N SER A 27 -2.99 2.80 -45.15
CA SER A 27 -4.15 2.39 -44.37
C SER A 27 -4.29 0.86 -44.43
N CYS A 28 -4.31 0.19 -43.27
CA CYS A 28 -4.56 -1.24 -43.22
C CYS A 28 -5.92 -1.57 -43.86
N SER A 29 -5.92 -2.48 -44.84
CA SER A 29 -7.13 -2.88 -45.58
C SER A 29 -8.04 -3.85 -44.80
N ALA A 30 -7.50 -4.50 -43.76
CA ALA A 30 -8.22 -5.48 -42.98
C ALA A 30 -9.37 -4.83 -42.17
N MET A 31 -10.57 -5.39 -42.28
CA MET A 31 -11.78 -4.82 -41.65
C MET A 31 -12.81 -5.88 -41.31
N ILE A 32 -13.53 -5.69 -40.20
CA ILE A 32 -14.67 -6.52 -39.81
C ILE A 32 -15.89 -5.62 -39.58
N HIS A 33 -16.93 -5.74 -40.40
CA HIS A 33 -18.20 -5.08 -40.18
C HIS A 33 -19.18 -6.03 -39.51
N LEU A 34 -19.61 -5.67 -38.30
CA LEU A 34 -20.63 -6.37 -37.53
C LEU A 34 -21.97 -5.64 -37.67
N ARG A 35 -23.05 -6.38 -37.91
CA ARG A 35 -24.42 -5.85 -37.89
C ARG A 35 -25.26 -6.69 -36.93
N ARG A 36 -26.17 -6.06 -36.20
CA ARG A 36 -27.17 -6.77 -35.41
C ARG A 36 -28.40 -7.05 -36.28
N ASP A 37 -28.78 -8.31 -36.39
CA ASP A 37 -29.93 -8.74 -37.15
C ASP A 37 -31.24 -8.50 -36.37
N LYS A 38 -32.39 -8.59 -37.05
CA LYS A 38 -33.74 -8.39 -36.46
C LYS A 38 -34.03 -9.36 -35.31
N ASN A 39 -33.37 -10.52 -35.30
CA ASN A 39 -33.42 -11.51 -34.22
C ASN A 39 -32.39 -11.26 -33.09
N GLY A 40 -31.72 -10.10 -33.06
CA GLY A 40 -30.79 -9.70 -32.00
C GLY A 40 -29.40 -10.33 -32.07
N ARG A 41 -29.16 -11.26 -33.01
CA ARG A 41 -27.87 -11.93 -33.24
C ARG A 41 -26.90 -11.00 -33.96
N TRP A 42 -25.61 -11.09 -33.62
CA TRP A 42 -24.54 -10.41 -34.34
C TRP A 42 -24.17 -11.23 -35.58
N VAL A 43 -24.25 -10.61 -36.75
CA VAL A 43 -23.86 -11.20 -38.02
C VAL A 43 -22.72 -10.40 -38.63
N ILE A 44 -21.72 -11.11 -39.16
CA ILE A 44 -20.60 -10.49 -39.86
C ILE A 44 -21.07 -10.11 -41.27
N LYS A 45 -21.12 -8.81 -41.55
CA LYS A 45 -21.57 -8.24 -42.83
C LYS A 45 -20.44 -8.17 -43.85
N LYS A 46 -19.21 -7.88 -43.42
CA LYS A 46 -18.01 -7.84 -44.26
C LYS A 46 -16.81 -8.26 -43.43
N PHE A 47 -15.96 -9.10 -43.99
CA PHE A 47 -14.72 -9.52 -43.38
C PHE A 47 -13.62 -9.45 -44.44
N VAL A 48 -12.62 -8.61 -44.22
CA VAL A 48 -11.39 -8.53 -45.02
C VAL A 48 -10.27 -8.99 -44.10
N ARG A 49 -9.72 -10.15 -44.42
CA ARG A 49 -8.60 -10.74 -43.67
C ARG A 49 -7.26 -10.17 -44.11
N ASP A 50 -7.13 -9.79 -45.37
CA ASP A 50 -5.85 -9.44 -45.97
C ASP A 50 -5.34 -8.10 -45.44
N HIS A 51 -4.08 -8.14 -45.00
CA HIS A 51 -3.37 -6.96 -44.52
C HIS A 51 -2.48 -6.43 -45.63
N ASN A 52 -2.38 -5.11 -45.73
CA ASN A 52 -1.41 -4.48 -46.63
C ASN A 52 0.02 -4.50 -46.06
N HIS A 53 0.20 -5.07 -44.86
CA HIS A 53 1.48 -5.15 -44.19
C HIS A 53 1.66 -6.55 -43.58
N PRO A 54 2.91 -7.01 -43.36
CA PRO A 54 3.16 -8.21 -42.59
C PRO A 54 2.52 -8.11 -41.20
N LEU A 55 1.75 -9.13 -40.80
CA LEU A 55 1.28 -9.27 -39.44
C LEU A 55 2.50 -9.60 -38.55
N VAL A 56 3.10 -8.57 -37.96
CA VAL A 56 4.16 -8.75 -36.97
C VAL A 56 3.52 -9.24 -35.67
N ILE A 57 3.34 -10.56 -35.57
CA ILE A 57 3.07 -11.20 -34.30
C ILE A 57 4.41 -11.16 -33.56
N GLN A 58 4.58 -10.26 -32.60
CA GLN A 58 5.68 -10.31 -31.65
C GLN A 58 5.52 -11.60 -30.83
N LEU A 59 6.05 -12.69 -31.38
CA LEU A 59 5.85 -14.05 -30.94
C LEU A 59 6.61 -14.30 -29.63
N GLY A 60 5.85 -14.39 -28.54
CA GLY A 60 6.12 -15.29 -27.41
C GLY A 60 7.26 -14.93 -26.46
N GLU A 61 8.50 -14.83 -26.93
CA GLU A 61 9.68 -14.85 -26.07
C GLU A 61 9.86 -13.56 -25.28
N SER A 62 9.83 -12.40 -25.96
CA SER A 62 9.90 -11.09 -25.29
C SER A 62 8.72 -10.83 -24.34
N ARG A 63 7.55 -11.45 -24.60
CA ARG A 63 6.39 -11.33 -23.73
C ARG A 63 6.52 -12.24 -22.50
N ARG A 64 7.05 -13.45 -22.65
CA ARG A 64 7.30 -14.39 -21.55
C ARG A 64 8.34 -13.85 -20.56
N THR A 65 9.45 -13.29 -21.05
CA THR A 65 10.49 -12.73 -20.17
C THR A 65 9.98 -11.54 -19.36
N LEU A 66 9.14 -10.68 -19.96
CA LEU A 66 8.51 -9.57 -19.26
C LEU A 66 7.48 -10.03 -18.23
N ASP A 67 6.76 -11.12 -18.50
CA ASP A 67 5.80 -11.69 -17.56
C ASP A 67 6.52 -12.35 -16.36
N GLU A 68 7.64 -13.05 -16.59
CA GLU A 68 8.49 -13.59 -15.52
C GLU A 68 9.10 -12.50 -14.63
N GLU A 69 9.56 -11.38 -15.20
CA GLU A 69 10.09 -10.26 -14.42
C GLU A 69 9.02 -9.63 -13.52
N LYS A 70 7.79 -9.47 -14.03
CA LYS A 70 6.66 -8.96 -13.24
C LYS A 70 6.30 -9.93 -12.12
N ASP A 71 6.26 -11.22 -12.38
CA ASP A 71 5.97 -12.24 -11.38
C ASP A 71 7.04 -12.25 -10.28
N ASN A 72 8.32 -12.15 -10.64
CA ASN A 72 9.41 -11.99 -9.69
C ASN A 72 9.23 -10.73 -8.84
N LYS A 73 8.84 -9.61 -9.46
CA LYS A 73 8.61 -8.36 -8.72
C LYS A 73 7.42 -8.46 -7.78
N ILE A 74 6.35 -9.14 -8.18
CA ILE A 74 5.20 -9.42 -7.33
C ILE A 74 5.63 -10.25 -6.12
N GLN A 75 6.43 -11.29 -6.32
CA GLN A 75 6.92 -12.14 -5.22
C GLN A 75 7.80 -11.36 -4.25
N GLU A 76 8.75 -10.57 -4.75
CA GLU A 76 9.64 -9.72 -3.95
C GLU A 76 8.84 -8.72 -3.11
N LEU A 77 7.97 -7.92 -3.76
CA LEU A 77 7.14 -6.94 -3.08
C LEU A 77 6.18 -7.58 -2.07
N THR A 78 5.67 -8.76 -2.37
CA THR A 78 4.82 -9.52 -1.44
C THR A 78 5.61 -9.96 -0.21
N ALA A 79 6.85 -10.41 -0.37
CA ALA A 79 7.71 -10.79 0.74
C ALA A 79 8.06 -9.56 1.62
N GLU A 80 8.46 -8.45 1.00
CA GLU A 80 8.73 -7.19 1.71
C GLU A 80 7.51 -6.69 2.47
N LEU A 81 6.33 -6.72 1.84
CA LEU A 81 5.09 -6.30 2.47
C LEU A 81 4.74 -7.19 3.68
N ARG A 82 4.95 -8.51 3.58
CA ARG A 82 4.74 -9.43 4.72
C ARG A 82 5.66 -9.09 5.89
N VAL A 83 6.94 -8.82 5.62
CA VAL A 83 7.90 -8.43 6.66
C VAL A 83 7.49 -7.10 7.31
N LYS A 84 7.16 -6.09 6.50
CA LYS A 84 6.69 -4.78 7.00
C LYS A 84 5.43 -4.89 7.84
N LYS A 85 4.45 -5.71 7.42
CA LYS A 85 3.22 -5.96 8.19
C LYS A 85 3.51 -6.59 9.54
N ARG A 86 4.38 -7.61 9.59
CA ARG A 86 4.78 -8.25 10.85
C ARG A 86 5.47 -7.25 11.78
N LEU A 87 6.41 -6.48 11.25
CA LEU A 87 7.14 -5.48 12.02
C LEU A 87 6.21 -4.38 12.56
N SER A 88 5.28 -3.89 11.74
CA SER A 88 4.28 -2.92 12.16
C SER A 88 3.37 -3.45 13.27
N ALA A 89 2.95 -4.72 13.19
CA ALA A 89 2.18 -5.36 14.25
C ALA A 89 2.98 -5.43 15.56
N SER A 90 4.25 -5.86 15.51
CA SER A 90 5.11 -5.92 16.70
C SER A 90 5.35 -4.54 17.32
N TYR A 91 5.58 -3.50 16.52
CA TYR A 91 5.69 -2.13 17.06
C TYR A 91 4.40 -1.65 17.70
N ARG A 92 3.24 -1.95 17.09
CA ARG A 92 1.94 -1.60 17.66
C ARG A 92 1.73 -2.29 19.01
N GLU A 93 2.05 -3.58 19.12
CA GLU A 93 1.97 -4.32 20.37
C GLU A 93 2.88 -3.74 21.45
N LEU A 94 4.13 -3.41 21.10
CA LEU A 94 5.07 -2.79 22.03
C LEU A 94 4.57 -1.44 22.54
N LEU A 95 4.06 -0.58 21.65
CA LEU A 95 3.50 0.71 22.04
C LEU A 95 2.30 0.56 22.97
N LEU A 96 1.40 -0.39 22.68
CA LEU A 96 0.25 -0.67 23.54
C LEU A 96 0.68 -1.17 24.92
N ALA A 97 1.68 -2.03 24.99
CA ALA A 97 2.22 -2.53 26.26
C ALA A 97 2.80 -1.40 27.11
N VAL A 98 3.59 -0.51 26.51
CA VAL A 98 4.20 0.64 27.22
C VAL A 98 3.12 1.61 27.71
N VAL A 99 2.14 1.96 26.89
CA VAL A 99 1.03 2.84 27.30
C VAL A 99 0.27 2.22 28.49
N LYS A 100 -0.03 0.92 28.42
CA LYS A 100 -0.69 0.21 29.51
C LYS A 100 0.11 0.25 30.81
N GLU A 101 1.43 0.03 30.74
CA GLU A 101 2.29 0.08 31.93
C GLU A 101 2.33 1.47 32.57
N VAL A 102 2.38 2.52 31.76
CA VAL A 102 2.33 3.91 32.23
C VAL A 102 0.99 4.21 32.90
N GLU A 103 -0.13 3.79 32.29
CA GLU A 103 -1.47 3.96 32.85
C GLU A 103 -1.64 3.21 34.18
N ASP A 104 -1.19 1.94 34.23
CA ASP A 104 -1.21 1.12 35.44
C ASP A 104 -0.38 1.76 36.57
N HIS A 105 0.80 2.30 36.24
CA HIS A 105 1.64 3.00 37.21
C HIS A 105 1.00 4.30 37.71
N ASN A 106 0.42 5.10 36.81
CA ASN A 106 -0.28 6.33 37.17
C ASN A 106 -1.47 6.06 38.10
N ASN A 107 -2.26 5.02 37.80
CA ASN A 107 -3.36 4.58 38.65
C ASN A 107 -2.85 4.14 40.03
N ASN A 108 -1.75 3.38 40.09
CA ASN A 108 -1.13 2.96 41.35
C ASN A 108 -0.66 4.15 42.19
N LEU A 109 0.00 5.13 41.57
CA LEU A 109 0.45 6.34 42.25
C LEU A 109 -0.74 7.16 42.76
N SER A 110 -1.77 7.34 41.94
CA SER A 110 -3.00 8.04 42.34
C SER A 110 -3.65 7.40 43.57
N MET A 111 -3.76 6.07 43.58
CA MET A 111 -4.26 5.33 44.74
C MET A 111 -3.40 5.52 46.00
N LYS A 112 -2.07 5.52 45.88
CA LYS A 112 -1.16 5.76 47.01
C LYS A 112 -1.31 7.18 47.55
N VAL A 113 -1.37 8.18 46.68
CA VAL A 113 -1.59 9.58 47.05
C VAL A 113 -2.93 9.74 47.78
N GLN A 114 -3.99 9.12 47.26
CA GLN A 114 -5.31 9.16 47.89
C GLN A 114 -5.29 8.55 49.29
N ARG A 115 -4.66 7.38 49.47
CA ARG A 115 -4.52 6.75 50.80
C ARG A 115 -3.76 7.64 51.77
N THR A 116 -2.68 8.27 51.35
CA THR A 116 -1.92 9.21 52.18
C THR A 116 -2.78 10.41 52.56
N LEU A 117 -3.54 10.96 51.62
CA LEU A 117 -4.46 12.08 51.86
C LEU A 117 -5.56 11.69 52.88
N ASP A 118 -6.14 10.51 52.75
CA ASP A 118 -7.18 10.02 53.65
C ASP A 118 -6.62 9.80 55.07
N ASN A 119 -5.39 9.27 55.18
CA ASN A 119 -4.68 9.14 56.45
C ASN A 119 -4.43 10.52 57.09
N LEU A 120 -3.96 11.51 56.31
CA LEU A 120 -3.73 12.87 56.80
C LEU A 120 -5.01 13.54 57.28
N LYS A 121 -6.13 13.39 56.55
CA LYS A 121 -7.44 13.91 56.96
C LYS A 121 -7.89 13.30 58.29
N LYS A 122 -7.67 12.01 58.48
CA LYS A 122 -7.99 11.33 59.75
C LYS A 122 -7.16 11.90 60.90
N LEU A 123 -5.85 12.05 60.72
CA LEU A 123 -4.98 12.65 61.73
C LEU A 123 -5.33 14.11 62.03
N ASP A 124 -5.68 14.90 61.02
CA ASP A 124 -6.14 16.28 61.19
C ASP A 124 -7.44 16.36 61.99
N ALA A 125 -8.38 15.44 61.76
CA ALA A 125 -9.61 15.34 62.55
C ALA A 125 -9.31 14.98 64.01
N GLU A 126 -8.46 13.97 64.27
CA GLU A 126 -8.04 13.59 65.62
C GLU A 126 -7.35 14.75 66.36
N ALA A 127 -6.49 15.51 65.66
CA ALA A 127 -5.83 16.68 66.23
C ALA A 127 -6.82 17.80 66.59
N LYS A 128 -7.85 18.04 65.75
CA LYS A 128 -8.90 19.02 66.03
C LYS A 128 -9.75 18.65 67.24
N GLU A 129 -10.13 17.37 67.39
CA GLU A 129 -10.88 16.91 68.56
C GLU A 129 -10.07 17.10 69.86
N LEU A 130 -8.77 16.80 69.85
CA LEU A 130 -7.88 17.04 71.00
C LEU A 130 -7.77 18.54 71.36
N LEU A 131 -7.83 19.43 70.37
CA LEU A 131 -7.78 20.88 70.59
C LEU A 131 -9.13 21.47 71.04
N SER A 132 -10.25 20.85 70.67
CA SER A 132 -11.61 21.25 71.08
C SER A 132 -11.98 20.75 72.49
N GLY A 133 -11.35 19.68 72.97
CA GLY A 133 -11.60 19.06 74.27
C GLY A 133 -10.90 19.69 75.48
N ARG A 134 -10.80 21.03 75.58
CA ARG A 134 -10.28 21.72 76.77
C ARG A 134 -11.26 22.75 77.34
#